data_AF-A0A430AZ15-F1
#
_entry.id   AF-A0A430AZ15-F1
#
_cell.length_a   1.000
_cell.length_b   1.000
_cell.length_c   1.000
_cell.angle_alpha   90.00
_cell.angle_beta   90.00
_cell.angle_gamma   90.00
#
_symmetry.space_group_name_H-M   'P 1'
#
loop_
_entity.id
_entity.type
_entity.pdbx_description
1 polymer ?
#
loop_
_entity_poly.entity_id
_entity_poly.type
_entity_poly.pdbx_seq_one_letter_code
_entity_poly.pdbx_strand_id
1 'polypeptide(L)'
;MKRLCYASLLKVLYHCKPYNVSQSLINGTMLLILDDYEDLTGDDNAASRMATGHRNVSSEAGAEARNVEVSIVVDYFRDNVIPLLNKAKIKTAILALRDILADDNSIPGDTPIYLESFKTKDEIINETVFDPAELIANVFLYTVANVKSSELKNEIKEVTDEYLNSFTPMIDSISLRKNKVSSTASIQKTIKDKNFNGIFNEVKHSEALALKNNNELRVFHLNVINNKFSDRELKRFLLRNIGRYVYSRAELERFVIEDDVESVGLTALAKLKKYSGAGQLTGDTLGDMILYTFLEQVLDAPKIMSKIELTTTASHYGCKSDGIHLLAIDSGMGQPYHQLVFGASQIIGDLRNAVDRAMDTVKEIKEDPSAELSVVDSTLFGRVFDNSTAEYMKNIIIPSKGGFGAIDHAYGIFLGYTLEIDSSVLSNPQFRVEAVNKMKEDIKSVTPYIVDKINSMGMGGYSFYFYVLPFNDAPVEKKEIIQDMLTGGVS
;
A
#
# COMPACT_ATOMS: atom_id res chain seq x y z
N MET A 1 25.25 -20.94 -19.96
CA MET A 1 24.77 -19.54 -19.81
C MET A 1 23.28 -19.58 -20.04
N LYS A 2 22.50 -19.06 -19.10
CA LYS A 2 21.03 -19.07 -19.20
C LYS A 2 20.58 -17.85 -19.99
N ARG A 3 19.48 -17.97 -20.72
CA ARG A 3 18.90 -16.88 -21.50
C ARG A 3 17.39 -16.82 -21.29
N LEU A 4 16.87 -15.61 -21.24
CA LEU A 4 15.47 -15.35 -20.96
C LEU A 4 14.64 -15.55 -22.22
N CYS A 5 13.68 -16.47 -22.17
CA CYS A 5 12.66 -16.68 -23.18
C CYS A 5 11.40 -17.29 -22.56
N TYR A 6 10.34 -17.45 -23.35
CA TYR A 6 9.08 -18.00 -22.85
C TYR A 6 9.27 -19.43 -22.31
N ALA A 7 10.11 -20.25 -22.94
CA ALA A 7 10.40 -21.60 -22.49
C ALA A 7 11.17 -21.65 -21.15
N SER A 8 12.13 -20.73 -20.93
CA SER A 8 12.83 -20.66 -19.64
C SER A 8 11.90 -20.18 -18.53
N LEU A 9 11.01 -19.23 -18.82
CA LEU A 9 9.95 -18.81 -17.89
C LEU A 9 9.04 -20.00 -17.52
N LEU A 10 8.51 -20.72 -18.52
CA LEU A 10 7.67 -21.90 -18.28
C LEU A 10 8.37 -22.93 -17.41
N LYS A 11 9.64 -23.26 -17.69
CA LYS A 11 10.39 -24.21 -16.87
C LYS A 11 10.51 -23.77 -15.42
N VAL A 12 10.84 -22.49 -15.16
CA VAL A 12 10.88 -21.97 -13.80
C VAL A 12 9.53 -22.19 -13.10
N LEU A 13 8.42 -21.81 -13.75
CA LEU A 13 7.08 -21.96 -13.17
C LEU A 13 6.68 -23.42 -12.99
N TYR A 14 7.03 -24.31 -13.92
CA TYR A 14 6.72 -25.74 -13.87
C TYR A 14 7.42 -26.47 -12.73
N HIS A 15 8.64 -26.08 -12.41
CA HIS A 15 9.37 -26.62 -11.26
C HIS A 15 8.88 -26.01 -9.93
N CYS A 16 8.18 -24.88 -9.99
CA CYS A 16 7.57 -24.20 -8.86
C CYS A 16 6.08 -24.54 -8.64
N LYS A 17 5.46 -25.38 -9.47
CA LYS A 17 4.04 -25.73 -9.32
C LYS A 17 3.80 -26.83 -8.25
N PRO A 18 2.61 -26.90 -7.64
CA PRO A 18 2.17 -28.03 -6.84
C PRO A 18 2.00 -29.32 -7.68
N TYR A 19 2.04 -30.49 -7.05
CA TYR A 19 1.91 -31.78 -7.75
C TYR A 19 0.59 -31.92 -8.53
N ASN A 20 -0.51 -31.37 -7.99
CA ASN A 20 -1.86 -31.47 -8.55
C ASN A 20 -2.18 -30.45 -9.66
N VAL A 21 -1.27 -29.54 -9.98
CA VAL A 21 -1.45 -28.55 -11.06
C VAL A 21 -0.72 -29.07 -12.31
N SER A 22 -1.39 -29.14 -13.46
CA SER A 22 -0.75 -29.58 -14.71
C SER A 22 0.11 -28.47 -15.34
N GLN A 23 1.06 -28.86 -16.18
CA GLN A 23 1.88 -27.90 -16.95
C GLN A 23 1.04 -27.18 -18.01
N SER A 24 0.08 -27.90 -18.62
CA SER A 24 -0.89 -27.34 -19.56
C SER A 24 -1.71 -26.23 -18.93
N LEU A 25 -2.17 -26.40 -17.68
CA LEU A 25 -3.00 -25.42 -17.00
C LEU A 25 -2.24 -24.09 -16.84
N ILE A 26 -1.01 -24.13 -16.31
CA ILE A 26 -0.20 -22.90 -16.16
C ILE A 26 0.05 -22.24 -17.52
N ASN A 27 0.46 -23.01 -18.54
CA ASN A 27 0.77 -22.44 -19.86
C ASN A 27 -0.46 -21.86 -20.55
N GLY A 28 -1.58 -22.58 -20.55
CA GLY A 28 -2.83 -22.11 -21.13
C GLY A 28 -3.36 -20.89 -20.40
N THR A 29 -3.40 -20.89 -19.07
CA THR A 29 -3.84 -19.74 -18.28
C THR A 29 -3.02 -18.50 -18.60
N MET A 30 -1.69 -18.62 -18.72
CA MET A 30 -0.86 -17.46 -19.08
C MET A 30 -1.15 -16.92 -20.49
N LEU A 31 -1.46 -17.77 -21.47
CA LEU A 31 -1.69 -17.34 -22.86
C LEU A 31 -3.11 -16.83 -23.10
N LEU A 32 -4.10 -17.30 -22.33
CA LEU A 32 -5.50 -16.88 -22.46
C LEU A 32 -5.70 -15.37 -22.36
N ILE A 33 -4.89 -14.66 -21.57
CA ILE A 33 -5.00 -13.20 -21.46
C ILE A 33 -4.57 -12.45 -22.73
N LEU A 34 -3.87 -13.12 -23.65
CA LEU A 34 -3.40 -12.55 -24.91
C LEU A 34 -4.23 -12.99 -26.11
N ASP A 35 -4.80 -14.20 -26.06
CA ASP A 35 -5.64 -14.71 -27.15
C ASP A 35 -6.61 -15.78 -26.61
N ASP A 36 -7.89 -15.44 -26.54
CA ASP A 36 -8.97 -16.36 -26.14
C ASP A 36 -9.08 -17.59 -27.08
N TYR A 37 -8.56 -17.50 -28.30
CA TYR A 37 -8.52 -18.62 -29.25
C TYR A 37 -7.32 -19.56 -29.02
N GLU A 38 -6.39 -19.22 -28.12
CA GLU A 38 -5.28 -20.07 -27.67
C GLU A 38 -5.53 -20.73 -26.30
N ASP A 39 -6.72 -21.28 -26.07
CA ASP A 39 -6.95 -22.12 -24.88
C ASP A 39 -6.12 -23.42 -24.95
N LEU A 40 -4.94 -23.37 -24.35
CA LEU A 40 -4.02 -24.50 -24.21
C LEU A 40 -4.05 -25.12 -22.80
N THR A 41 -5.06 -24.81 -21.98
CA THR A 41 -5.12 -25.24 -20.57
C THR A 41 -5.14 -26.76 -20.39
N GLY A 42 -5.60 -27.50 -21.41
CA GLY A 42 -5.61 -28.97 -21.44
C GLY A 42 -4.57 -29.62 -22.38
N ASP A 43 -3.72 -28.85 -23.07
CA ASP A 43 -2.80 -29.39 -24.08
C ASP A 43 -1.39 -29.63 -23.50
N ASP A 44 -1.20 -30.79 -22.86
CA ASP A 44 0.09 -31.20 -22.29
C ASP A 44 1.20 -31.31 -23.35
N ASN A 45 0.85 -31.65 -24.59
CA ASN A 45 1.81 -31.75 -25.68
C ASN A 45 2.29 -30.35 -26.10
N ALA A 46 1.40 -29.36 -26.19
CA ALA A 46 1.78 -27.98 -26.41
C ALA A 46 2.67 -27.45 -25.28
N ALA A 47 2.25 -27.64 -24.04
CA ALA A 47 2.98 -27.22 -22.84
C ALA A 47 4.41 -27.77 -22.83
N SER A 48 4.56 -29.08 -23.05
CA SER A 48 5.86 -29.75 -23.10
C SER A 48 6.73 -29.25 -24.26
N ARG A 49 6.15 -29.09 -25.46
CA ARG A 49 6.89 -28.60 -26.63
C ARG A 49 7.29 -27.13 -26.48
N MET A 50 6.48 -26.29 -25.84
CA MET A 50 6.83 -24.90 -25.55
C MET A 50 7.94 -24.82 -24.52
N ALA A 51 7.84 -25.54 -23.40
CA ALA A 51 8.86 -25.54 -22.34
C ALA A 51 10.22 -26.15 -22.77
N THR A 52 10.24 -26.93 -23.86
CA THR A 52 11.48 -27.47 -24.45
C THR A 52 11.98 -26.68 -25.66
N GLY A 53 11.33 -25.56 -26.01
CA GLY A 53 11.69 -24.72 -27.15
C GLY A 53 11.40 -25.36 -28.51
N HIS A 54 10.55 -26.39 -28.60
CA HIS A 54 10.12 -27.02 -29.85
C HIS A 54 8.85 -26.38 -30.46
N ARG A 55 8.20 -25.47 -29.74
CA ARG A 55 7.06 -24.66 -30.17
C ARG A 55 7.24 -23.25 -29.61
N ASN A 56 7.07 -22.23 -30.46
CA ASN A 56 7.00 -20.84 -30.02
C ASN A 56 5.54 -20.48 -29.70
N VAL A 57 5.35 -19.37 -28.97
CA VAL A 57 4.07 -18.68 -28.89
C VAL A 57 3.69 -18.18 -30.28
N SER A 58 2.39 -18.10 -30.59
CA SER A 58 1.93 -17.63 -31.89
C SER A 58 2.33 -16.18 -32.16
N SER A 59 2.36 -15.82 -33.44
CA SER A 59 2.62 -14.44 -33.88
C SER A 59 1.54 -13.48 -33.38
N GLU A 60 0.31 -13.96 -33.27
CA GLU A 60 -0.89 -13.25 -32.85
C GLU A 60 -0.78 -12.86 -31.37
N ALA A 61 -0.57 -13.83 -30.47
CA ALA A 61 -0.30 -13.55 -29.06
C ALA A 61 0.98 -12.71 -28.86
N GLY A 62 2.00 -12.91 -29.71
CA GLY A 62 3.20 -12.06 -29.75
C GLY A 62 2.91 -10.60 -30.14
N ALA A 63 1.92 -10.35 -31.00
CA ALA A 63 1.48 -9.01 -31.35
C ALA A 63 0.63 -8.40 -30.24
N GLU A 64 -0.27 -9.18 -29.63
CA GLU A 64 -1.12 -8.71 -28.55
C GLU A 64 -0.31 -8.35 -27.30
N ALA A 65 0.72 -9.12 -26.97
CA ALA A 65 1.64 -8.82 -25.86
C ALA A 65 2.31 -7.43 -25.95
N ARG A 66 2.38 -6.83 -27.15
CA ARG A 66 2.90 -5.47 -27.35
C ARG A 66 1.86 -4.37 -27.15
N ASN A 67 0.57 -4.71 -27.20
CA ASN A 67 -0.53 -3.74 -27.22
C ASN A 67 -1.41 -3.80 -25.97
N VAL A 68 -1.42 -4.95 -25.27
CA VAL A 68 -2.25 -5.17 -24.08
C VAL A 68 -1.91 -4.19 -22.95
N GLU A 69 -2.93 -3.76 -22.21
CA GLU A 69 -2.73 -2.94 -21.01
C GLU A 69 -2.05 -3.77 -19.91
N VAL A 70 -0.85 -3.35 -19.51
CA VAL A 70 0.01 -4.11 -18.57
C VAL A 70 -0.67 -4.33 -17.22
N SER A 71 -1.39 -3.33 -16.72
CA SER A 71 -2.14 -3.39 -15.46
C SER A 71 -3.14 -4.57 -15.44
N ILE A 72 -3.88 -4.78 -16.54
CA ILE A 72 -4.84 -5.87 -16.71
C ILE A 72 -4.14 -7.22 -16.68
N VAL A 73 -2.99 -7.36 -17.34
CA VAL A 73 -2.21 -8.61 -17.35
C VAL A 73 -1.65 -8.90 -15.96
N VAL A 74 -1.15 -7.88 -15.25
CA VAL A 74 -0.64 -8.03 -13.89
C VAL A 74 -1.76 -8.49 -12.94
N ASP A 75 -2.94 -7.88 -13.01
CA ASP A 75 -4.10 -8.27 -12.21
C ASP A 75 -4.57 -9.69 -12.55
N TYR A 76 -4.65 -10.02 -13.84
CA TYR A 76 -4.98 -11.38 -14.29
C TYR A 76 -3.98 -12.42 -13.77
N PHE A 77 -2.67 -12.14 -13.86
CA PHE A 77 -1.64 -13.04 -13.36
C PHE A 77 -1.75 -13.22 -11.84
N ARG A 78 -2.06 -12.15 -11.11
CA ARG A 78 -2.28 -12.19 -9.66
C ARG A 78 -3.42 -13.14 -9.28
N ASP A 79 -4.52 -13.07 -10.01
CA ASP A 79 -5.74 -13.80 -9.68
C ASP A 79 -5.76 -15.23 -10.24
N ASN A 80 -5.05 -15.48 -11.35
CA ASN A 80 -5.19 -16.73 -12.11
C ASN A 80 -3.89 -17.53 -12.24
N VAL A 81 -2.72 -16.90 -12.30
CA VAL A 81 -1.43 -17.59 -12.52
C VAL A 81 -0.68 -17.83 -11.22
N ILE A 82 -0.53 -16.81 -10.38
CA ILE A 82 0.16 -16.93 -9.08
C ILE A 82 -0.48 -18.01 -8.18
N PRO A 83 -1.83 -18.17 -8.10
CA PRO A 83 -2.44 -19.21 -7.28
C PRO A 83 -2.16 -20.64 -7.75
N LEU A 84 -1.72 -20.82 -9.01
CA LEU A 84 -1.33 -22.12 -9.56
C LEU A 84 0.08 -22.55 -9.14
N LEU A 85 0.85 -21.68 -8.48
CA LEU A 85 2.22 -21.95 -8.05
C LEU A 85 2.26 -22.39 -6.57
N ASN A 86 3.30 -23.14 -6.21
CA ASN A 86 3.56 -23.48 -4.83
C ASN A 86 4.05 -22.23 -4.09
N LYS A 87 3.28 -21.77 -3.11
CA LYS A 87 3.56 -20.60 -2.28
C LYS A 87 4.97 -20.59 -1.69
N ALA A 88 5.47 -21.75 -1.24
CA ALA A 88 6.81 -21.87 -0.68
C ALA A 88 7.93 -21.68 -1.71
N LYS A 89 7.62 -21.80 -3.01
CA LYS A 89 8.56 -21.67 -4.12
C LYS A 89 8.44 -20.35 -4.91
N ILE A 90 7.54 -19.43 -4.52
CA ILE A 90 7.38 -18.14 -5.23
C ILE A 90 8.68 -17.33 -5.20
N LYS A 91 9.32 -17.19 -4.03
CA LYS A 91 10.61 -16.50 -3.92
C LYS A 91 11.72 -17.19 -4.73
N THR A 92 11.69 -18.54 -4.77
CA THR A 92 12.59 -19.33 -5.61
C THR A 92 12.40 -19.02 -7.09
N ALA A 93 11.16 -18.90 -7.57
CA ALA A 93 10.88 -18.52 -8.95
C ALA A 93 11.42 -17.11 -9.28
N ILE A 94 11.20 -16.15 -8.40
CA ILE A 94 11.69 -14.76 -8.56
C ILE A 94 13.22 -14.74 -8.63
N LEU A 95 13.90 -15.40 -7.70
CA LEU A 95 15.36 -15.48 -7.68
C LEU A 95 15.91 -16.15 -8.96
N ALA A 96 15.28 -17.22 -9.42
CA ALA A 96 15.68 -17.90 -10.65
C ALA A 96 15.49 -17.03 -11.90
N LEU A 97 14.39 -16.27 -11.99
CA LEU A 97 14.15 -15.34 -13.10
C LEU A 97 15.13 -14.16 -13.07
N ARG A 98 15.44 -13.64 -11.87
CA ARG A 98 16.44 -12.59 -11.67
C ARG A 98 17.83 -13.05 -12.10
N ASP A 99 18.22 -14.27 -11.73
CA ASP A 99 19.50 -14.88 -12.13
C ASP A 99 19.57 -15.13 -13.65
N ILE A 100 18.49 -15.63 -14.28
CA ILE A 100 18.41 -15.78 -15.74
C ILE A 100 18.57 -14.42 -16.44
N LEU A 101 17.90 -13.37 -15.93
CA LEU A 101 18.04 -12.01 -16.46
C LEU A 101 19.49 -11.50 -16.34
N ALA A 102 20.14 -11.72 -15.21
CA ALA A 102 21.53 -11.33 -14.97
C ALA A 102 22.51 -12.08 -15.89
N ASP A 103 22.32 -13.39 -16.09
CA ASP A 103 23.14 -14.24 -16.97
C ASP A 103 22.97 -13.91 -18.47
N ASP A 104 21.82 -13.35 -18.88
CA ASP A 104 21.51 -13.12 -20.29
C ASP A 104 22.18 -11.85 -20.85
N ASN A 105 23.41 -12.01 -21.34
CA ASN A 105 24.18 -10.93 -21.96
C ASN A 105 23.62 -10.44 -23.31
N SER A 106 22.59 -11.09 -23.87
CA SER A 106 21.97 -10.61 -25.10
C SER A 106 20.98 -9.46 -24.87
N ILE A 107 20.58 -9.23 -23.62
CA ILE A 107 19.71 -8.13 -23.20
C ILE A 107 20.60 -7.06 -22.56
N PRO A 108 20.77 -5.88 -23.19
CA PRO A 108 21.45 -4.74 -22.59
C PRO A 108 20.84 -4.33 -21.25
N GLY A 109 21.66 -3.86 -20.31
CA GLY A 109 21.24 -3.51 -18.94
C GLY A 109 20.17 -2.41 -18.87
N ASP A 110 20.18 -1.48 -19.82
CA ASP A 110 19.22 -0.39 -19.96
C ASP A 110 17.92 -0.77 -20.69
N THR A 111 17.77 -2.04 -21.09
CA THR A 111 16.56 -2.52 -21.77
C THR A 111 15.36 -2.50 -20.83
N PRO A 112 14.25 -1.80 -21.17
CA PRO A 112 13.02 -1.86 -20.40
C PRO A 112 12.42 -3.27 -20.48
N ILE A 113 12.25 -3.90 -19.31
CA ILE A 113 11.53 -5.18 -19.20
C ILE A 113 10.12 -4.92 -18.70
N TYR A 114 9.93 -3.93 -17.83
CA TYR A 114 8.60 -3.52 -17.39
C TYR A 114 8.04 -2.53 -18.40
N LEU A 115 6.96 -2.91 -19.08
CA LEU A 115 6.49 -2.17 -20.25
C LEU A 115 5.81 -0.84 -19.90
N GLU A 116 5.22 -0.72 -18.71
CA GLU A 116 4.53 0.50 -18.27
C GLU A 116 5.42 1.43 -17.42
N SER A 117 6.14 0.88 -16.44
CA SER A 117 7.02 1.66 -15.56
C SER A 117 8.41 1.93 -16.16
N PHE A 118 8.71 1.34 -17.32
CA PHE A 118 10.01 1.38 -18.00
C PHE A 118 11.18 0.89 -17.14
N LYS A 119 10.91 0.09 -16.10
CA LYS A 119 11.97 -0.49 -15.27
C LYS A 119 12.87 -1.39 -16.13
N THR A 120 14.16 -1.10 -16.06
CA THR A 120 15.21 -1.72 -16.88
C THR A 120 15.69 -3.05 -16.29
N LYS A 121 16.40 -3.84 -17.10
CA LYS A 121 17.06 -5.07 -16.63
C LYS A 121 17.96 -4.81 -15.42
N ASP A 122 18.81 -3.77 -15.47
CA ASP A 122 19.76 -3.47 -14.38
C ASP A 122 19.05 -3.06 -13.09
N GLU A 123 17.90 -2.40 -13.17
CA GLU A 123 17.09 -2.08 -11.99
C GLU A 123 16.46 -3.35 -11.38
N ILE A 124 15.98 -4.28 -12.20
CA ILE A 124 15.34 -5.53 -11.74
C ILE A 124 16.36 -6.46 -11.07
N ILE A 125 17.57 -6.61 -11.64
CA ILE A 125 18.59 -7.50 -11.05
C ILE A 125 19.10 -7.01 -9.70
N ASN A 126 19.00 -5.70 -9.43
CA ASN A 126 19.41 -5.08 -8.17
C ASN A 126 18.24 -4.93 -7.18
N GLU A 127 17.02 -5.29 -7.57
CA GLU A 127 15.84 -5.16 -6.71
C GLU A 127 15.82 -6.27 -5.62
N THR A 128 15.34 -5.88 -4.45
CA THR A 128 15.23 -6.73 -3.26
C THR A 128 13.79 -6.93 -2.79
N VAL A 129 12.84 -6.19 -3.35
CA VAL A 129 11.41 -6.24 -3.01
C VAL A 129 10.58 -6.40 -4.28
N PHE A 130 9.89 -7.54 -4.44
CA PHE A 130 9.18 -7.87 -5.68
C PHE A 130 7.70 -8.09 -5.47
N ASP A 131 6.84 -7.55 -6.34
CA ASP A 131 5.49 -8.10 -6.56
C ASP A 131 5.61 -9.32 -7.50
N PRO A 132 5.27 -10.55 -7.06
CA PRO A 132 5.34 -11.74 -7.90
C PRO A 132 4.54 -11.62 -9.21
N ALA A 133 3.35 -11.04 -9.15
CA ALA A 133 2.48 -10.90 -10.32
C ALA A 133 3.08 -9.89 -11.30
N GLU A 134 3.54 -8.74 -10.79
CA GLU A 134 4.19 -7.69 -11.60
C GLU A 134 5.43 -8.22 -12.33
N LEU A 135 6.34 -8.91 -11.62
CA LEU A 135 7.55 -9.46 -12.24
C LEU A 135 7.21 -10.53 -13.29
N ILE A 136 6.40 -11.52 -12.93
CA ILE A 136 6.12 -12.66 -13.80
C ILE A 136 5.33 -12.21 -15.05
N ALA A 137 4.37 -11.29 -14.90
CA ALA A 137 3.61 -10.75 -16.02
C ALA A 137 4.49 -9.91 -16.97
N ASN A 138 5.36 -9.04 -16.46
CA ASN A 138 6.24 -8.25 -17.32
C ASN A 138 7.30 -9.12 -18.03
N VAL A 139 7.88 -10.10 -17.33
CA VAL A 139 8.78 -11.09 -17.97
C VAL A 139 8.03 -11.92 -19.02
N PHE A 140 6.79 -12.31 -18.75
CA PHE A 140 5.92 -12.98 -19.71
C PHE A 140 5.73 -12.14 -20.97
N LEU A 141 5.23 -10.91 -20.85
CA LEU A 141 5.00 -10.02 -21.99
C LEU A 141 6.28 -9.78 -22.79
N TYR A 142 7.39 -9.50 -22.09
CA TYR A 142 8.69 -9.29 -22.74
C TYR A 142 9.12 -10.52 -23.56
N THR A 143 9.04 -11.72 -22.97
CA THR A 143 9.49 -12.94 -23.63
C THR A 143 8.60 -13.36 -24.80
N VAL A 144 7.28 -13.18 -24.67
CA VAL A 144 6.32 -13.45 -25.74
C VAL A 144 6.50 -12.49 -26.92
N ALA A 145 6.72 -11.21 -26.64
CA ALA A 145 6.85 -10.19 -27.69
C ALA A 145 8.20 -10.24 -28.42
N ASN A 146 9.29 -10.56 -27.72
CA ASN A 146 10.64 -10.23 -28.20
C ASN A 146 11.56 -11.45 -28.43
N VAL A 147 11.26 -12.64 -27.90
CA VAL A 147 12.23 -13.74 -27.90
C VAL A 147 11.63 -15.06 -28.41
N LYS A 148 12.26 -15.63 -29.45
CA LYS A 148 11.88 -16.95 -29.98
C LYS A 148 12.56 -18.08 -29.22
N SER A 149 11.80 -18.79 -28.39
CA SER A 149 12.27 -19.96 -27.64
C SER A 149 12.93 -21.04 -28.52
N SER A 150 12.53 -21.17 -29.78
CA SER A 150 13.11 -22.13 -30.74
C SER A 150 14.60 -21.95 -31.01
N GLU A 151 15.14 -20.77 -30.74
CA GLU A 151 16.54 -20.41 -30.98
C GLU A 151 17.44 -20.68 -29.77
N LEU A 152 16.86 -21.05 -28.61
CA LEU A 152 17.53 -21.09 -27.31
C LEU A 152 17.50 -22.47 -26.64
N LYS A 153 17.39 -23.53 -27.43
CA LYS A 153 17.17 -24.91 -26.92
C LYS A 153 18.26 -25.42 -25.98
N ASN A 154 19.50 -24.95 -26.13
CA ASN A 154 20.60 -25.39 -25.26
C ASN A 154 20.55 -24.65 -23.92
N GLU A 155 20.30 -23.35 -23.96
CA GLU A 155 20.16 -22.47 -22.80
C GLU A 155 18.94 -22.85 -21.96
N ILE A 156 17.85 -23.27 -22.60
CA ILE A 156 16.64 -23.79 -21.93
C ILE A 156 16.97 -25.05 -21.10
N LYS A 157 17.93 -25.89 -21.50
CA LYS A 157 18.29 -27.12 -20.75
C LYS A 157 18.95 -26.83 -19.40
N GLU A 158 19.57 -25.67 -19.25
CA GLU A 158 20.24 -25.24 -18.00
C GLU A 158 19.24 -24.92 -16.88
N VAL A 159 17.97 -24.70 -17.20
CA VAL A 159 16.91 -24.50 -16.21
C VAL A 159 16.39 -25.88 -15.77
N THR A 160 16.93 -26.38 -14.65
CA THR A 160 16.59 -27.68 -14.04
C THR A 160 16.03 -27.51 -12.62
N ASP A 161 15.53 -28.61 -12.04
CA ASP A 161 15.12 -28.64 -10.63
C ASP A 161 16.29 -28.35 -9.68
N GLU A 162 17.48 -28.90 -9.96
CA GLU A 162 18.70 -28.65 -9.17
C GLU A 162 19.08 -27.17 -9.19
N TYR A 163 18.99 -26.53 -10.37
CA TYR A 163 19.23 -25.10 -10.51
C TYR A 163 18.28 -24.29 -9.64
N LEU A 164 16.97 -24.57 -9.66
CA LEU A 164 16.01 -23.85 -8.81
C LEU A 164 16.23 -24.09 -7.32
N ASN A 165 16.52 -25.34 -6.92
CA ASN A 165 16.77 -25.68 -5.53
C ASN A 165 18.05 -25.01 -4.98
N SER A 166 18.97 -24.57 -5.84
CA SER A 166 20.16 -23.81 -5.42
C SER A 166 19.83 -22.46 -4.76
N PHE A 167 18.63 -21.90 -5.01
CA PHE A 167 18.20 -20.63 -4.42
C PHE A 167 17.50 -20.77 -3.06
N THR A 168 17.26 -21.99 -2.57
CA THR A 168 16.63 -22.20 -1.24
C THR A 168 17.36 -21.46 -0.10
N PRO A 169 18.71 -21.40 -0.05
CA PRO A 169 19.41 -20.63 0.99
C PRO A 169 19.29 -19.11 0.82
N MET A 170 18.85 -18.63 -0.34
CA MET A 170 18.82 -17.20 -0.69
C MET A 170 17.42 -16.58 -0.60
N ILE A 171 16.38 -17.35 -0.23
CA ILE A 171 14.99 -16.87 -0.20
C ILE A 171 14.78 -15.66 0.74
N ASP A 172 15.61 -15.50 1.76
CA ASP A 172 15.54 -14.37 2.69
C ASP A 172 16.29 -13.12 2.21
N SER A 173 17.01 -13.21 1.08
CA SER A 173 17.65 -12.05 0.43
C SER A 173 16.66 -11.14 -0.29
N ILE A 174 15.42 -11.60 -0.49
CA ILE A 174 14.34 -10.83 -1.10
C ILE A 174 13.08 -10.86 -0.24
N SER A 175 12.28 -9.81 -0.33
CA SER A 175 10.94 -9.73 0.24
C SER A 175 9.89 -9.61 -0.87
N LEU A 176 8.66 -10.01 -0.56
CA LEU A 176 7.54 -9.84 -1.47
C LEU A 176 6.82 -8.53 -1.14
N ARG A 177 6.57 -7.70 -2.15
CA ARG A 177 5.70 -6.54 -2.06
C ARG A 177 4.29 -7.06 -1.81
N LYS A 178 3.72 -6.70 -0.67
CA LYS A 178 2.36 -7.08 -0.33
C LYS A 178 1.41 -6.10 -0.99
N ASN A 179 0.55 -6.60 -1.87
CA ASN A 179 -0.43 -5.76 -2.55
C ASN A 179 -1.70 -5.64 -1.72
N LYS A 180 -2.40 -4.51 -1.93
CA LYS A 180 -3.70 -4.26 -1.31
C LYS A 180 -4.73 -5.15 -1.96
N VAL A 181 -5.59 -5.74 -1.14
CA VAL A 181 -6.69 -6.61 -1.61
C VAL A 181 -7.60 -5.79 -2.52
N SER A 182 -7.72 -6.18 -3.79
CA SER A 182 -8.80 -5.69 -4.65
C SER A 182 -10.11 -6.34 -4.18
N SER A 183 -11.11 -5.50 -3.94
CA SER A 183 -12.34 -5.76 -3.18
C SER A 183 -13.11 -7.02 -3.57
N THR A 184 -13.41 -7.89 -2.60
CA THR A 184 -14.67 -8.68 -2.59
C THR A 184 -15.21 -9.01 -1.18
N ALA A 185 -14.41 -8.94 -0.11
CA ALA A 185 -14.90 -9.02 1.27
C ALA A 185 -13.99 -8.21 2.22
N SER A 186 -14.23 -6.91 2.32
CA SER A 186 -13.56 -6.02 3.28
C SER A 186 -14.49 -4.86 3.66
N ILE A 187 -14.30 -4.30 4.87
CA ILE A 187 -14.96 -3.06 5.28
C ILE A 187 -14.66 -2.01 4.20
N GLN A 188 -15.66 -1.27 3.74
CA GLN A 188 -15.43 -0.21 2.76
C GLN A 188 -14.89 1.06 3.43
N LYS A 189 -14.06 1.80 2.69
CA LYS A 189 -13.63 3.15 3.05
C LYS A 189 -14.82 4.07 3.25
N THR A 190 -14.80 4.87 4.31
CA THR A 190 -15.79 5.93 4.52
C THR A 190 -15.50 7.17 3.70
N ILE A 191 -14.23 7.47 3.41
CA ILE A 191 -13.81 8.72 2.80
C ILE A 191 -14.25 8.86 1.33
N LYS A 192 -14.58 10.08 0.90
CA LYS A 192 -14.80 10.44 -0.50
C LYS A 192 -13.52 11.05 -1.09
N ASP A 193 -12.95 10.35 -2.07
CA ASP A 193 -11.61 10.56 -2.64
C ASP A 193 -11.52 11.66 -3.70
N LYS A 194 -12.65 12.13 -4.25
CA LYS A 194 -12.69 13.09 -5.37
C LYS A 194 -11.64 14.21 -5.24
N ASN A 195 -10.72 14.29 -6.19
CA ASN A 195 -9.63 15.29 -6.25
C ASN A 195 -8.52 15.13 -5.18
N PHE A 196 -8.36 13.97 -4.53
CA PHE A 196 -7.25 13.74 -3.59
C PHE A 196 -5.89 14.02 -4.23
N ASN A 197 -5.62 13.44 -5.42
CA ASN A 197 -4.36 13.64 -6.16
C ASN A 197 -4.16 15.07 -6.66
N GLY A 198 -5.21 15.90 -6.71
CA GLY A 198 -5.09 17.32 -7.05
C GLY A 198 -4.75 18.22 -5.85
N ILE A 199 -4.69 17.65 -4.64
CA ILE A 199 -4.46 18.37 -3.38
C ILE A 199 -3.14 17.91 -2.76
N PHE A 200 -2.94 16.61 -2.67
CA PHE A 200 -1.77 15.98 -2.08
C PHE A 200 -0.84 15.49 -3.18
N ASN A 201 0.26 16.20 -3.40
CA ASN A 201 1.26 15.86 -4.40
C ASN A 201 2.38 15.05 -3.75
N GLU A 202 2.58 13.80 -4.17
CA GLU A 202 3.61 12.93 -3.59
C GLU A 202 5.01 13.31 -4.10
N VAL A 203 5.97 13.43 -3.17
CA VAL A 203 7.39 13.61 -3.46
C VAL A 203 8.07 12.24 -3.44
N LYS A 204 8.52 11.78 -4.61
CA LYS A 204 9.30 10.53 -4.70
C LYS A 204 10.71 10.72 -4.11
N HIS A 205 11.12 9.80 -3.24
CA HIS A 205 12.46 9.73 -2.63
C HIS A 205 12.95 8.28 -2.58
N SER A 206 14.25 8.08 -2.34
CA SER A 206 14.90 6.76 -2.28
C SER A 206 14.97 6.16 -0.87
N GLU A 207 14.67 6.94 0.17
CA GLU A 207 14.80 6.48 1.56
C GLU A 207 13.81 5.36 1.89
N ALA A 208 14.28 4.38 2.66
CA ALA A 208 13.50 3.22 3.09
C ALA A 208 13.75 2.92 4.57
N LEU A 209 12.71 2.50 5.30
CA LEU A 209 12.82 2.14 6.71
C LEU A 209 13.49 0.79 6.94
N ALA A 210 13.58 -0.05 5.88
CA ALA A 210 14.19 -1.39 5.91
C ALA A 210 13.69 -2.30 7.04
N LEU A 211 12.41 -2.16 7.44
CA LEU A 211 11.80 -3.00 8.48
C LEU A 211 11.44 -4.38 7.91
N LYS A 212 11.40 -5.40 8.79
CA LYS A 212 11.06 -6.78 8.42
C LYS A 212 9.60 -6.92 7.97
N ASN A 213 8.70 -6.21 8.66
CA ASN A 213 7.28 -6.18 8.37
C ASN A 213 6.93 -4.99 7.46
N ASN A 214 5.67 -4.91 7.04
CA ASN A 214 5.25 -3.91 6.06
C ASN A 214 5.53 -2.51 6.57
N ASN A 215 6.00 -1.68 5.67
CA ASN A 215 6.30 -0.31 6.01
C ASN A 215 6.14 0.61 4.80
N GLU A 216 5.72 1.83 5.08
CA GLU A 216 5.67 2.94 4.12
C GLU A 216 6.31 4.16 4.77
N LEU A 217 7.08 4.92 4.00
CA LEU A 217 7.51 6.28 4.33
C LEU A 217 7.20 7.11 3.11
N ARG A 218 6.20 7.98 3.21
CA ARG A 218 5.67 8.73 2.07
C ARG A 218 5.54 10.19 2.41
N VAL A 219 5.88 11.03 1.44
CA VAL A 219 6.01 12.48 1.61
C VAL A 219 5.09 13.15 0.62
N PHE A 220 4.28 14.07 1.10
CA PHE A 220 3.33 14.80 0.29
C PHE A 220 3.53 16.30 0.49
N HIS A 221 3.04 17.11 -0.45
CA HIS A 221 2.89 18.55 -0.24
C HIS A 221 1.59 19.07 -0.86
N LEU A 222 1.09 20.16 -0.28
CA LEU A 222 -0.04 20.89 -0.86
C LEU A 222 0.40 21.68 -2.10
N ASN A 223 -0.57 22.14 -2.87
CA ASN A 223 -0.29 22.99 -4.03
C ASN A 223 0.46 24.25 -3.61
N VAL A 224 1.54 24.55 -4.32
CA VAL A 224 2.33 25.77 -4.09
C VAL A 224 1.75 26.92 -4.93
N ILE A 225 1.48 28.06 -4.32
CA ILE A 225 1.03 29.31 -4.97
C ILE A 225 1.79 30.47 -4.33
N ASN A 226 2.42 31.32 -5.15
CA ASN A 226 3.17 32.50 -4.70
C ASN A 226 4.15 32.19 -3.54
N ASN A 227 5.03 31.20 -3.76
CA ASN A 227 6.02 30.71 -2.79
C ASN A 227 5.46 30.20 -1.45
N LYS A 228 4.21 29.74 -1.41
CA LYS A 228 3.59 29.19 -0.20
C LYS A 228 2.76 27.95 -0.49
N PHE A 229 2.67 27.05 0.46
CA PHE A 229 1.68 25.99 0.44
C PHE A 229 0.28 26.57 0.63
N SER A 230 -0.65 26.22 -0.26
CA SER A 230 -2.03 26.68 -0.25
C SER A 230 -2.93 25.64 0.43
N ASP A 231 -3.56 26.03 1.53
CA ASP A 231 -4.48 25.21 2.34
C ASP A 231 -5.95 25.22 1.84
N ARG A 232 -6.31 26.08 0.88
CA ARG A 232 -7.69 26.26 0.41
C ARG A 232 -8.38 24.96 -0.01
N GLU A 233 -7.72 24.16 -0.86
CA GLU A 233 -8.30 22.90 -1.35
C GLU A 233 -8.28 21.81 -0.28
N LEU A 234 -7.30 21.84 0.65
CA LEU A 234 -7.28 20.99 1.84
C LEU A 234 -8.52 21.26 2.70
N LYS A 235 -8.80 22.52 3.06
CA LYS A 235 -9.99 22.92 3.83
C LYS A 235 -11.27 22.39 3.17
N ARG A 236 -11.42 22.58 1.86
CA ARG A 236 -12.59 22.08 1.10
C ARG A 236 -12.72 20.56 1.15
N PHE A 237 -11.61 19.84 1.01
CA PHE A 237 -11.59 18.38 1.05
C PHE A 237 -11.97 17.84 2.44
N LEU A 238 -11.40 18.43 3.49
CA LEU A 238 -11.71 18.07 4.88
C LEU A 238 -13.17 18.37 5.22
N LEU A 239 -13.69 19.54 4.82
CA LEU A 239 -15.11 19.89 4.99
C LEU A 239 -16.04 18.92 4.27
N ARG A 240 -15.72 18.50 3.04
CA ARG A 240 -16.53 17.53 2.30
C ARG A 240 -16.57 16.15 2.99
N ASN A 241 -15.53 15.82 3.75
CA ASN A 241 -15.41 14.56 4.48
C ASN A 241 -15.77 14.68 5.97
N ILE A 242 -16.17 15.86 6.46
CA ILE A 242 -16.34 16.11 7.89
C ILE A 242 -17.35 15.18 8.55
N GLY A 243 -18.50 14.94 7.90
CA GLY A 243 -19.51 14.01 8.42
C GLY A 243 -18.98 12.59 8.56
N ARG A 244 -18.16 12.14 7.60
CA ARG A 244 -17.56 10.80 7.58
C ARG A 244 -16.44 10.64 8.60
N TYR A 245 -15.72 11.71 8.88
CA TYR A 245 -14.77 11.75 9.98
C TYR A 245 -15.49 11.70 11.34
N VAL A 246 -16.49 12.55 11.53
CA VAL A 246 -17.14 12.80 12.85
C VAL A 246 -18.14 11.72 13.29
N TYR A 247 -18.78 11.05 12.35
CA TYR A 247 -19.82 10.05 12.63
C TYR A 247 -19.36 8.63 12.29
N SER A 248 -19.87 7.69 13.06
CA SER A 248 -19.79 6.27 12.74
C SER A 248 -20.64 5.92 11.51
N ARG A 249 -20.41 4.73 10.94
CA ARG A 249 -21.21 4.23 9.81
C ARG A 249 -22.69 4.10 10.18
N ALA A 250 -22.97 3.57 11.36
CA ALA A 250 -24.34 3.46 11.86
C ALA A 250 -25.01 4.81 12.11
N GLU A 251 -24.28 5.83 12.59
CA GLU A 251 -24.82 7.18 12.71
C GLU A 251 -25.13 7.78 11.33
N LEU A 252 -24.23 7.62 10.34
CA LEU A 252 -24.48 8.07 8.96
C LEU A 252 -25.68 7.38 8.32
N GLU A 253 -25.85 6.07 8.56
CA GLU A 253 -26.99 5.30 8.06
C GLU A 253 -28.31 5.80 8.66
N ARG A 254 -28.31 6.23 9.94
CA ARG A 254 -29.51 6.82 10.55
C ARG A 254 -29.96 8.10 9.84
N PHE A 255 -29.02 8.98 9.45
CA PHE A 255 -29.38 10.16 8.65
C PHE A 255 -30.01 9.79 7.31
N VAL A 256 -29.62 8.66 6.71
CA VAL A 256 -30.24 8.15 5.47
C VAL A 256 -31.66 7.62 5.76
N ILE A 257 -31.83 6.83 6.82
CA ILE A 257 -33.13 6.25 7.21
C ILE A 257 -34.13 7.35 7.62
N GLU A 258 -33.65 8.41 8.26
CA GLU A 258 -34.45 9.53 8.76
C GLU A 258 -34.68 10.62 7.70
N ASP A 259 -34.14 10.47 6.48
CA ASP A 259 -34.21 11.45 5.38
C ASP A 259 -33.66 12.84 5.76
N ASP A 260 -32.53 12.86 6.48
CA ASP A 260 -31.86 14.07 7.00
C ASP A 260 -30.37 14.14 6.58
N VAL A 261 -30.02 13.60 5.42
CA VAL A 261 -28.64 13.51 4.93
C VAL A 261 -28.00 14.90 4.73
N GLU A 262 -28.80 15.90 4.40
CA GLU A 262 -28.38 17.28 4.19
C GLU A 262 -27.85 17.95 5.47
N SER A 263 -28.28 17.52 6.66
CA SER A 263 -27.85 18.13 7.92
C SER A 263 -26.47 17.65 8.40
N VAL A 264 -26.01 16.50 7.89
CA VAL A 264 -24.79 15.79 8.35
C VAL A 264 -23.57 16.70 8.45
N GLY A 265 -23.34 17.55 7.44
CA GLY A 265 -22.17 18.44 7.42
C GLY A 265 -22.23 19.49 8.54
N LEU A 266 -23.40 20.10 8.73
CA LEU A 266 -23.62 21.15 9.72
C LEU A 266 -23.56 20.59 11.15
N THR A 267 -24.20 19.45 11.39
CA THR A 267 -24.21 18.78 12.70
C THR A 267 -22.82 18.24 13.05
N ALA A 268 -22.07 17.72 12.07
CA ALA A 268 -20.69 17.30 12.25
C ALA A 268 -19.78 18.48 12.64
N LEU A 269 -19.89 19.63 11.97
CA LEU A 269 -19.15 20.85 12.33
C LEU A 269 -19.48 21.33 13.75
N ALA A 270 -20.76 21.33 14.11
CA ALA A 270 -21.18 21.70 15.47
C ALA A 270 -20.61 20.74 16.52
N LYS A 271 -20.60 19.43 16.25
CA LYS A 271 -19.99 18.41 17.11
C LYS A 271 -18.48 18.64 17.22
N LEU A 272 -17.76 18.81 16.11
CA LEU A 272 -16.32 19.10 16.10
C LEU A 272 -16.00 20.37 16.91
N LYS A 273 -16.74 21.46 16.71
CA LYS A 273 -16.58 22.72 17.42
C LYS A 273 -16.75 22.56 18.93
N LYS A 274 -17.78 21.82 19.35
CA LYS A 274 -18.06 21.55 20.77
C LYS A 274 -16.88 20.85 21.45
N TYR A 275 -16.34 19.81 20.83
CA TYR A 275 -15.26 19.01 21.40
C TYR A 275 -13.88 19.68 21.28
N SER A 276 -13.68 20.52 20.27
CA SER A 276 -12.48 21.38 20.16
C SER A 276 -12.48 22.49 21.22
N GLY A 277 -13.61 23.18 21.39
CA GLY A 277 -13.73 24.29 22.35
C GLY A 277 -13.72 23.86 23.82
N ALA A 278 -14.11 22.61 24.11
CA ALA A 278 -14.02 22.02 25.45
C ALA A 278 -12.59 21.58 25.84
N GLY A 279 -11.60 21.76 24.96
CA GLY A 279 -10.24 21.27 25.16
C GLY A 279 -10.11 19.74 25.19
N GLN A 280 -11.14 19.04 24.71
CA GLN A 280 -11.21 17.57 24.72
C GLN A 280 -10.55 16.96 23.48
N LEU A 281 -10.56 17.67 22.36
CA LEU A 281 -9.64 17.42 21.26
C LEU A 281 -8.34 18.18 21.55
N THR A 282 -7.21 17.47 21.48
CA THR A 282 -5.88 18.09 21.59
C THR A 282 -5.71 19.10 20.44
N GLY A 283 -4.77 20.03 20.59
CA GLY A 283 -4.49 21.07 19.58
C GLY A 283 -3.95 20.57 18.24
N ASP A 284 -4.21 19.31 17.87
CA ASP A 284 -3.79 18.66 16.64
C ASP A 284 -4.94 18.02 15.85
N THR A 285 -6.17 18.53 16.01
CA THR A 285 -7.35 18.06 15.26
C THR A 285 -7.11 18.02 13.75
N LEU A 286 -6.31 18.94 13.20
CA LEU A 286 -5.91 18.90 11.79
C LEU A 286 -5.10 17.64 11.47
N GLY A 287 -4.12 17.31 12.31
CA GLY A 287 -3.31 16.10 12.17
C GLY A 287 -4.17 14.84 12.16
N ASP A 288 -5.15 14.75 13.06
CA ASP A 288 -6.05 13.58 13.14
C ASP A 288 -6.91 13.41 11.88
N MET A 289 -7.44 14.52 11.35
CA MET A 289 -8.23 14.52 10.12
C MET A 289 -7.39 14.15 8.88
N ILE A 290 -6.15 14.63 8.82
CA ILE A 290 -5.21 14.31 7.74
C ILE A 290 -4.72 12.86 7.86
N LEU A 291 -4.46 12.37 9.08
CA LEU A 291 -4.13 10.98 9.34
C LEU A 291 -5.25 10.05 8.86
N TYR A 292 -6.51 10.32 9.25
CA TYR A 292 -7.68 9.60 8.74
C TYR A 292 -7.71 9.59 7.19
N THR A 293 -7.37 10.73 6.58
CA THR A 293 -7.32 10.85 5.12
C THR A 293 -6.26 9.94 4.51
N PHE A 294 -5.03 9.93 5.03
CA PHE A 294 -3.95 9.08 4.53
C PHE A 294 -4.20 7.61 4.80
N LEU A 295 -4.68 7.23 5.98
CA LEU A 295 -4.96 5.83 6.29
C LEU A 295 -6.07 5.27 5.39
N GLU A 296 -7.14 6.02 5.14
CA GLU A 296 -8.15 5.50 4.21
C GLU A 296 -7.71 5.60 2.74
N GLN A 297 -7.22 6.75 2.25
CA GLN A 297 -6.95 6.90 0.82
C GLN A 297 -5.65 6.28 0.35
N VAL A 298 -4.62 6.40 1.18
CA VAL A 298 -3.25 6.11 0.79
C VAL A 298 -2.79 4.76 1.32
N LEU A 299 -3.23 4.34 2.51
CA LEU A 299 -2.99 2.98 3.02
C LEU A 299 -4.08 1.99 2.59
N ASP A 300 -5.26 2.48 2.18
CA ASP A 300 -6.44 1.64 1.93
C ASP A 300 -6.87 0.85 3.19
N ALA A 301 -6.71 1.48 4.35
CA ALA A 301 -7.13 0.96 5.65
C ALA A 301 -8.45 1.64 6.08
N PRO A 302 -9.62 1.02 5.88
CA PRO A 302 -10.90 1.54 6.32
C PRO A 302 -10.93 1.92 7.81
N LYS A 303 -11.53 3.08 8.13
CA LYS A 303 -11.76 3.51 9.52
C LYS A 303 -12.63 2.49 10.25
N ILE A 304 -12.17 2.06 11.42
CA ILE A 304 -13.02 1.49 12.47
C ILE A 304 -13.59 2.64 13.30
N MET A 305 -12.72 3.53 13.78
CA MET A 305 -13.12 4.68 14.61
C MET A 305 -12.13 5.84 14.44
N SER A 306 -12.64 7.08 14.31
CA SER A 306 -11.82 8.31 14.27
C SER A 306 -11.43 8.80 15.66
N LYS A 307 -10.47 9.73 15.77
CA LYS A 307 -10.15 10.40 17.05
C LYS A 307 -11.37 11.00 17.73
N ILE A 308 -12.20 11.73 16.99
CA ILE A 308 -13.39 12.34 17.60
C ILE A 308 -14.37 11.29 18.11
N GLU A 309 -14.59 10.17 17.41
CA GLU A 309 -15.44 9.09 17.93
C GLU A 309 -14.84 8.45 19.20
N LEU A 310 -13.51 8.26 19.23
CA LEU A 310 -12.78 7.78 20.42
C LEU A 310 -12.96 8.74 21.62
N THR A 311 -12.87 10.04 21.37
CA THR A 311 -13.01 11.08 22.41
C THR A 311 -14.47 11.33 22.81
N THR A 312 -15.46 10.95 22.00
CA THR A 312 -16.88 11.13 22.33
C THR A 312 -17.53 9.84 22.79
N THR A 313 -17.68 8.90 21.86
CA THR A 313 -18.55 7.73 22.00
C THR A 313 -17.83 6.62 22.78
N ALA A 314 -16.51 6.55 22.65
CA ALA A 314 -15.65 5.58 23.32
C ALA A 314 -14.77 6.21 24.42
N SER A 315 -15.13 7.39 24.90
CA SER A 315 -14.31 8.17 25.85
C SER A 315 -14.02 7.42 27.16
N HIS A 316 -14.93 6.55 27.60
CA HIS A 316 -14.77 5.74 28.81
C HIS A 316 -13.70 4.64 28.70
N TYR A 317 -13.25 4.29 27.49
CA TYR A 317 -12.15 3.35 27.31
C TYR A 317 -10.77 4.00 27.50
N GLY A 318 -10.65 5.31 27.29
CA GLY A 318 -9.38 6.03 27.49
C GLY A 318 -8.32 5.75 26.43
N CYS A 319 -8.72 5.45 25.19
CA CYS A 319 -7.79 5.19 24.07
C CYS A 319 -6.81 6.34 23.85
N LYS A 320 -5.57 5.96 23.51
CA LYS A 320 -4.48 6.88 23.20
C LYS A 320 -4.42 7.20 21.72
N SER A 321 -4.85 6.24 20.89
CA SER A 321 -4.82 6.36 19.44
C SER A 321 -5.57 7.59 18.89
N ASP A 322 -5.08 8.10 17.76
CA ASP A 322 -5.69 9.16 16.95
C ASP A 322 -6.66 8.61 15.88
N GLY A 323 -6.85 7.30 15.89
CA GLY A 323 -7.81 6.58 15.07
C GLY A 323 -7.50 5.09 15.07
N ILE A 324 -8.50 4.27 14.81
CA ILE A 324 -8.33 2.82 14.65
C ILE A 324 -8.84 2.45 13.28
N HIS A 325 -8.02 1.75 12.49
CA HIS A 325 -8.32 1.34 11.14
C HIS A 325 -8.06 -0.16 10.96
N LEU A 326 -8.70 -0.78 9.98
CA LEU A 326 -8.45 -2.16 9.59
C LEU A 326 -7.73 -2.18 8.26
N LEU A 327 -6.57 -2.83 8.20
CA LEU A 327 -5.86 -3.06 6.95
C LEU A 327 -5.91 -4.55 6.62
N ALA A 328 -6.45 -4.89 5.44
CA ALA A 328 -6.41 -6.24 4.90
C ALA A 328 -5.21 -6.35 3.94
N ILE A 329 -4.37 -7.37 4.14
CA ILE A 329 -3.14 -7.54 3.38
C ILE A 329 -3.16 -8.89 2.70
N ASP A 330 -3.16 -8.87 1.37
CA ASP A 330 -2.93 -10.08 0.61
C ASP A 330 -1.43 -10.39 0.59
N SER A 331 -1.06 -11.52 1.17
CA SER A 331 0.32 -12.00 1.14
C SER A 331 0.63 -12.80 -0.12
N GLY A 332 -0.35 -13.05 -0.98
CA GLY A 332 -0.29 -14.06 -2.05
C GLY A 332 -0.21 -15.49 -1.52
N MET A 333 -0.23 -15.68 -0.18
CA MET A 333 -0.06 -16.96 0.48
C MET A 333 -1.36 -17.56 1.02
N GLY A 334 -2.54 -17.01 0.69
CA GLY A 334 -3.83 -17.57 1.09
C GLY A 334 -4.88 -16.50 1.34
N GLN A 335 -5.71 -16.70 2.38
CA GLN A 335 -6.61 -15.66 2.85
C GLN A 335 -5.78 -14.44 3.30
N PRO A 336 -6.25 -13.21 3.03
CA PRO A 336 -5.58 -12.02 3.53
C PRO A 336 -5.49 -12.08 5.06
N TYR A 337 -4.38 -11.60 5.61
CA TYR A 337 -4.28 -11.38 7.05
C TYR A 337 -4.53 -9.91 7.34
N HIS A 338 -4.96 -9.62 8.56
CA HIS A 338 -5.45 -8.31 8.93
C HIS A 338 -4.54 -7.65 9.96
N GLN A 339 -4.48 -6.32 9.90
CA GLN A 339 -3.82 -5.50 10.89
C GLN A 339 -4.81 -4.50 11.48
N LEU A 340 -4.82 -4.37 12.81
CA LEU A 340 -5.33 -3.17 13.46
C LEU A 340 -4.26 -2.09 13.35
N VAL A 341 -4.58 -1.03 12.61
CA VAL A 341 -3.70 0.12 12.45
C VAL A 341 -4.10 1.18 13.48
N PHE A 342 -3.25 1.38 14.48
CA PHE A 342 -3.39 2.44 15.47
C PHE A 342 -2.74 3.73 14.99
N GLY A 343 -3.51 4.81 15.00
CA GLY A 343 -3.10 6.11 14.53
C GLY A 343 -2.31 6.91 15.57
N ALA A 344 -1.27 7.62 15.13
CA ALA A 344 -0.63 8.69 15.88
C ALA A 344 -0.34 9.88 14.96
N SER A 345 -0.78 11.08 15.35
CA SER A 345 -0.66 12.29 14.55
C SER A 345 0.07 13.39 15.33
N GLN A 346 1.00 14.08 14.67
CA GLN A 346 1.63 15.26 15.25
C GLN A 346 2.01 16.29 14.18
N ILE A 347 1.54 17.53 14.38
CA ILE A 347 2.00 18.73 13.68
C ILE A 347 2.77 19.64 14.65
N ILE A 348 4.08 19.76 14.43
CA ILE A 348 5.00 20.58 15.23
C ILE A 348 6.12 21.13 14.35
N GLY A 349 6.63 22.33 14.65
CA GLY A 349 7.53 23.05 13.73
C GLY A 349 8.74 22.26 13.23
N ASP A 350 9.32 21.39 14.07
CA ASP A 350 10.46 20.56 13.73
C ASP A 350 10.07 19.09 13.49
N LEU A 351 10.54 18.51 12.39
CA LEU A 351 10.19 17.16 11.97
C LEU A 351 10.65 16.09 12.97
N ARG A 352 11.83 16.27 13.59
CA ARG A 352 12.34 15.31 14.57
C ARG A 352 11.50 15.29 15.84
N ASN A 353 11.10 16.46 16.32
CA ASN A 353 10.16 16.59 17.43
C ASN A 353 8.78 16.01 17.08
N ALA A 354 8.35 16.09 15.81
CA ALA A 354 7.11 15.45 15.36
C ALA A 354 7.19 13.93 15.50
N VAL A 355 8.31 13.34 15.04
CA VAL A 355 8.61 11.91 15.21
C VAL A 355 8.58 11.53 16.68
N ASP A 356 9.26 12.31 17.54
CA ASP A 356 9.33 11.99 18.97
C ASP A 356 7.96 11.90 19.63
N ARG A 357 7.13 12.92 19.43
CA ARG A 357 5.80 12.98 20.04
C ARG A 357 4.85 11.90 19.49
N ALA A 358 4.87 11.66 18.18
CA ALA A 358 4.06 10.60 17.60
C ALA A 358 4.49 9.22 18.12
N MET A 359 5.80 9.00 18.26
CA MET A 359 6.36 7.74 18.77
C MET A 359 6.14 7.57 20.28
N ASP A 360 5.96 8.65 21.05
CA ASP A 360 5.52 8.56 22.45
C ASP A 360 4.10 7.97 22.54
N THR A 361 3.16 8.41 21.69
CA THR A 361 1.82 7.80 21.59
C THR A 361 1.90 6.32 21.21
N VAL A 362 2.72 5.98 20.21
CA VAL A 362 2.97 4.59 19.81
C VAL A 362 3.49 3.75 20.98
N LYS A 363 4.39 4.32 21.79
CA LYS A 363 4.93 3.67 22.99
C LYS A 363 3.83 3.36 24.00
N GLU A 364 2.97 4.33 24.29
CA GLU A 364 1.86 4.15 25.23
C GLU A 364 0.94 3.00 24.79
N ILE A 365 0.55 2.98 23.50
CA ILE A 365 -0.32 1.92 22.94
C ILE A 365 0.37 0.57 22.96
N LYS A 366 1.68 0.51 22.67
CA LYS A 366 2.45 -0.72 22.71
C LYS A 366 2.52 -1.31 24.13
N GLU A 367 2.69 -0.45 25.14
CA GLU A 367 2.79 -0.87 26.54
C GLU A 367 1.46 -1.43 27.05
N ASP A 368 0.33 -0.83 26.65
CA ASP A 368 -1.01 -1.33 26.97
C ASP A 368 -2.02 -1.05 25.84
N PRO A 369 -2.32 -2.02 24.97
CA PRO A 369 -3.31 -1.87 23.90
C PRO A 369 -4.75 -2.19 24.36
N SER A 370 -4.99 -2.44 25.65
CA SER A 370 -6.28 -2.97 26.13
C SER A 370 -7.46 -2.02 25.88
N ALA A 371 -7.23 -0.70 25.96
CA ALA A 371 -8.24 0.31 25.68
C ALA A 371 -8.67 0.27 24.19
N GLU A 372 -7.70 0.27 23.27
CA GLU A 372 -7.92 0.19 21.83
C GLU A 372 -8.65 -1.10 21.45
N LEU A 373 -8.22 -2.24 22.00
CA LEU A 373 -8.85 -3.54 21.76
C LEU A 373 -10.29 -3.58 22.30
N SER A 374 -10.53 -2.99 23.48
CA SER A 374 -11.88 -2.91 24.05
C SER A 374 -12.82 -2.07 23.19
N VAL A 375 -12.32 -1.00 22.56
CA VAL A 375 -13.10 -0.24 21.58
C VAL A 375 -13.43 -1.11 20.38
N VAL A 376 -12.45 -1.79 19.80
CA VAL A 376 -12.67 -2.69 18.66
C VAL A 376 -13.73 -3.72 19.01
N ASP A 377 -13.61 -4.41 20.14
CA ASP A 377 -14.62 -5.35 20.61
C ASP A 377 -16.00 -4.70 20.73
N SER A 378 -16.09 -3.51 21.35
CA SER A 378 -17.35 -2.79 21.49
C SER A 378 -18.00 -2.45 20.15
N THR A 379 -17.20 -2.13 19.12
CA THR A 379 -17.74 -1.83 17.78
C THR A 379 -18.35 -3.05 17.10
N LEU A 380 -17.82 -4.25 17.37
CA LEU A 380 -18.36 -5.53 16.87
C LEU A 380 -19.74 -5.84 17.46
N PHE A 381 -19.96 -5.50 18.73
CA PHE A 381 -21.20 -5.82 19.44
C PHE A 381 -22.21 -4.66 19.46
N GLY A 382 -21.77 -3.42 19.24
CA GLY A 382 -22.51 -2.19 19.51
C GLY A 382 -23.37 -1.63 18.38
N ARG A 383 -23.58 -2.36 17.27
CA ARG A 383 -24.27 -1.87 16.05
C ARG A 383 -23.60 -0.66 15.39
N VAL A 384 -22.27 -0.52 15.51
CA VAL A 384 -21.48 0.52 14.81
C VAL A 384 -21.32 0.21 13.32
N PHE A 385 -21.32 -1.10 13.01
CA PHE A 385 -21.34 -1.68 11.68
C PHE A 385 -22.71 -2.30 11.38
N ASP A 386 -23.04 -2.44 10.09
CA ASP A 386 -24.15 -3.28 9.67
C ASP A 386 -23.85 -4.75 10.01
N ASN A 387 -24.89 -5.59 10.03
CA ASN A 387 -24.78 -6.98 10.48
C ASN A 387 -23.75 -7.79 9.67
N SER A 388 -23.64 -7.56 8.36
CA SER A 388 -22.71 -8.31 7.50
C SER A 388 -21.26 -7.92 7.74
N THR A 389 -21.00 -6.61 7.92
CA THR A 389 -19.68 -6.11 8.27
C THR A 389 -19.26 -6.50 9.68
N ALA A 390 -20.19 -6.48 10.65
CA ALA A 390 -19.93 -6.92 12.01
C ALA A 390 -19.57 -8.41 12.07
N GLU A 391 -20.26 -9.27 11.31
CA GLU A 391 -19.97 -10.69 11.22
C GLU A 391 -18.61 -10.96 10.55
N TYR A 392 -18.29 -10.24 9.47
CA TYR A 392 -16.96 -10.27 8.84
C TYR A 392 -15.85 -9.91 9.83
N MET A 393 -15.99 -8.77 10.53
CA MET A 393 -15.00 -8.33 11.50
C MET A 393 -14.88 -9.28 12.70
N LYS A 394 -15.99 -9.87 13.15
CA LYS A 394 -15.99 -10.86 14.23
C LYS A 394 -15.16 -12.10 13.88
N ASN A 395 -15.25 -12.55 12.64
CA ASN A 395 -14.47 -13.70 12.14
C ASN A 395 -12.96 -13.40 12.04
N ILE A 396 -12.58 -12.12 11.97
CA ILE A 396 -11.18 -11.67 11.87
C ILE A 396 -10.59 -11.38 13.25
N ILE A 397 -11.35 -10.72 14.12
CA ILE A 397 -10.84 -10.20 15.40
C ILE A 397 -10.97 -11.22 16.53
N ILE A 398 -12.02 -12.06 16.53
CA ILE A 398 -12.21 -13.06 17.60
C ILE A 398 -11.51 -14.37 17.22
N PRO A 399 -10.49 -14.82 17.96
CA PRO A 399 -9.85 -16.10 17.70
C PRO A 399 -10.86 -17.23 17.95
N SER A 400 -11.28 -17.94 16.90
CA SER A 400 -12.11 -19.14 17.06
C SER A 400 -11.23 -20.37 17.29
N LYS A 401 -11.66 -21.29 18.17
CA LYS A 401 -10.94 -22.56 18.39
C LYS A 401 -10.90 -23.35 17.07
N GLY A 402 -9.73 -23.37 16.44
CA GLY A 402 -9.51 -24.01 15.13
C GLY A 402 -9.77 -23.12 13.91
N GLY A 403 -10.00 -21.82 14.08
CA GLY A 403 -10.14 -20.85 12.99
C GLY A 403 -8.85 -20.12 12.63
N PHE A 404 -8.88 -19.40 11.50
CA PHE A 404 -7.74 -18.75 10.87
C PHE A 404 -7.42 -17.38 11.49
N GLY A 405 -6.13 -17.13 11.79
CA GLY A 405 -5.49 -15.81 11.87
C GLY A 405 -5.55 -15.08 13.23
N ALA A 406 -4.39 -14.82 13.82
CA ALA A 406 -4.25 -13.75 14.82
C ALA A 406 -4.23 -12.39 14.08
N ILE A 407 -4.90 -11.37 14.61
CA ILE A 407 -4.82 -10.01 14.09
C ILE A 407 -3.53 -9.33 14.57
N ASP A 408 -2.73 -8.83 13.63
CA ASP A 408 -1.48 -8.13 13.96
C ASP A 408 -1.77 -6.66 14.31
N HIS A 409 -0.89 -6.06 15.09
CA HIS A 409 -0.94 -4.62 15.36
C HIS A 409 0.04 -3.89 14.43
N ALA A 410 -0.39 -2.72 13.95
CA ALA A 410 0.42 -1.84 13.12
C ALA A 410 0.18 -0.38 13.52
N TYR A 411 1.06 0.51 13.08
CA TYR A 411 0.99 1.93 13.42
C TYR A 411 0.97 2.81 12.17
N GLY A 412 -0.05 3.67 12.09
CA GLY A 412 -0.21 4.68 11.07
C GLY A 412 0.16 6.04 11.64
N ILE A 413 1.18 6.69 11.08
CA ILE A 413 1.79 7.88 11.68
C ILE A 413 1.72 9.04 10.71
N PHE A 414 1.18 10.18 11.15
CA PHE A 414 1.17 11.42 10.38
C PHE A 414 2.07 12.46 11.06
N LEU A 415 2.98 13.06 10.26
CA LEU A 415 3.96 14.04 10.71
C LEU A 415 3.81 15.34 9.90
N GLY A 416 3.42 16.41 10.59
CA GLY A 416 3.42 17.77 10.05
C GLY A 416 4.57 18.59 10.62
N TYR A 417 5.25 19.36 9.77
CA TYR A 417 6.37 20.22 10.17
C TYR A 417 6.47 21.50 9.35
N THR A 418 7.24 22.47 9.83
CA THR A 418 7.51 23.70 9.08
C THR A 418 8.64 23.45 8.08
N LEU A 419 8.40 23.71 6.80
CA LEU A 419 9.47 23.63 5.80
C LEU A 419 10.28 24.92 5.82
N GLU A 420 11.47 24.84 6.40
CA GLU A 420 12.36 26.00 6.57
C GLU A 420 13.00 26.43 5.24
N ILE A 421 12.30 27.30 4.50
CA ILE A 421 12.77 27.91 3.25
C ILE A 421 12.53 29.42 3.30
N ASP A 422 13.58 30.20 3.02
CA ASP A 422 13.45 31.63 2.83
C ASP A 422 12.78 31.94 1.48
N SER A 423 11.46 32.07 1.50
CA SER A 423 10.66 32.39 0.33
C SER A 423 10.91 33.78 -0.25
N SER A 424 11.55 34.71 0.50
CA SER A 424 11.73 36.11 0.09
C SER A 424 12.79 36.29 -0.99
N VAL A 425 13.70 35.33 -1.12
CA VAL A 425 14.83 35.36 -2.06
C VAL A 425 14.60 34.50 -3.31
N LEU A 426 13.45 33.80 -3.40
CA LEU A 426 13.16 32.84 -4.47
C LEU A 426 12.04 33.35 -5.39
N SER A 427 12.17 33.09 -6.69
CA SER A 427 11.04 33.21 -7.62
C SER A 427 10.07 32.03 -7.48
N ASN A 428 8.84 32.18 -7.98
CA ASN A 428 7.81 31.14 -7.98
C ASN A 428 8.28 29.76 -8.50
N PRO A 429 9.00 29.66 -9.64
CA PRO A 429 9.54 28.37 -10.09
C PRO A 429 10.66 27.83 -9.19
N GLN A 430 11.55 28.71 -8.71
CA GLN A 430 12.67 28.31 -7.85
C GLN A 430 12.19 27.74 -6.52
N PHE A 431 11.19 28.38 -5.89
CA PHE A 431 10.63 27.89 -4.64
C PHE A 431 10.05 26.48 -4.78
N ARG A 432 9.37 26.16 -5.90
CA ARG A 432 8.81 24.81 -6.12
C ARG A 432 9.90 23.74 -6.17
N VAL A 433 11.02 24.04 -6.84
CA VAL A 433 12.16 23.12 -6.92
C VAL A 433 12.83 22.99 -5.56
N GLU A 434 13.07 24.11 -4.88
CA GLU A 434 13.72 24.14 -3.57
C GLU A 434 12.89 23.41 -2.50
N ALA A 435 11.57 23.60 -2.50
CA ALA A 435 10.66 22.90 -1.61
C ALA A 435 10.76 21.38 -1.74
N VAL A 436 10.80 20.87 -2.97
CA VAL A 436 10.97 19.43 -3.25
C VAL A 436 12.33 18.92 -2.80
N ASN A 437 13.41 19.67 -3.04
CA ASN A 437 14.74 19.28 -2.62
C ASN A 437 14.86 19.25 -1.09
N LYS A 438 14.40 20.31 -0.42
CA LYS A 438 14.41 20.39 1.05
C LYS A 438 13.61 19.27 1.70
N MET A 439 12.43 18.94 1.17
CA MET A 439 11.66 17.79 1.66
C MET A 439 12.42 16.46 1.55
N LYS A 440 13.14 16.23 0.44
CA LYS A 440 13.96 15.03 0.26
C LYS A 440 15.13 14.99 1.24
N GLU A 441 15.78 16.13 1.46
CA GLU A 441 16.88 16.26 2.42
C GLU A 441 16.42 16.03 3.86
N ASP A 442 15.29 16.60 4.25
CA ASP A 442 14.71 16.43 5.59
C ASP A 442 14.35 14.97 5.85
N ILE A 443 13.80 14.29 4.84
CA ILE A 443 13.42 12.88 4.94
C ILE A 443 14.64 11.97 4.99
N LYS A 444 15.65 12.24 4.16
CA LYS A 444 16.95 11.57 4.25
C LYS A 444 17.60 11.73 5.62
N SER A 445 17.50 12.92 6.20
CA SER A 445 18.08 13.24 7.51
C SER A 445 17.35 12.53 8.66
N VAL A 446 16.02 12.47 8.62
CA VAL A 446 15.23 11.90 9.72
C VAL A 446 15.04 10.38 9.64
N THR A 447 15.17 9.77 8.46
CA THR A 447 14.90 8.33 8.27
C THR A 447 15.72 7.44 9.21
N PRO A 448 17.06 7.61 9.35
CA PRO A 448 17.83 6.81 10.31
C PRO A 448 17.34 6.96 11.74
N TYR A 449 16.91 8.17 12.12
CA TYR A 449 16.38 8.44 13.46
C TYR A 449 15.06 7.72 13.74
N ILE A 450 14.16 7.66 12.76
CA ILE A 450 12.92 6.88 12.87
C ILE A 450 13.24 5.40 13.09
N VAL A 451 14.16 4.85 12.29
CA VAL A 451 14.57 3.44 12.39
C VAL A 451 15.19 3.13 13.77
N ASP A 452 16.06 4.01 14.27
CA ASP A 452 16.65 3.88 15.60
C ASP A 452 15.58 3.93 16.71
N LYS A 453 14.58 4.81 16.60
CA LYS A 453 13.47 4.89 17.56
C LYS A 453 12.66 3.60 17.58
N ILE A 454 12.28 3.07 16.42
CA ILE A 454 11.55 1.78 16.29
C ILE A 454 12.36 0.62 16.91
N ASN A 455 13.65 0.54 16.60
CA ASN A 455 14.53 -0.51 17.11
C ASN A 455 14.75 -0.43 18.62
N SER A 456 15.01 0.77 19.15
CA SER A 456 15.19 1.00 20.59
C SER A 456 13.93 0.68 21.41
N MET A 457 12.75 0.77 20.81
CA MET A 457 11.47 0.37 21.41
C MET A 457 11.16 -1.12 21.25
N GLY A 458 12.02 -1.90 20.58
CA GLY A 458 11.83 -3.33 20.35
C GLY A 458 10.66 -3.65 19.40
N MET A 459 10.37 -2.76 18.45
CA MET A 459 9.17 -2.85 17.60
C MET A 459 9.41 -3.46 16.22
N GLY A 460 10.50 -4.20 16.02
CA GLY A 460 10.82 -4.82 14.74
C GLY A 460 9.80 -5.87 14.24
N GLY A 461 8.87 -6.30 15.11
CA GLY A 461 7.75 -7.18 14.78
C GLY A 461 6.46 -6.46 14.38
N TYR A 462 6.43 -5.13 14.32
CA TYR A 462 5.24 -4.35 13.95
C TYR A 462 5.39 -3.74 12.55
N SER A 463 4.26 -3.42 11.92
CA SER A 463 4.25 -2.66 10.66
C SER A 463 4.07 -1.17 10.92
N PHE A 464 4.69 -0.32 10.10
CA PHE A 464 4.73 1.13 10.28
C PHE A 464 4.49 1.89 8.98
N TYR A 465 3.50 2.78 8.97
CA TYR A 465 3.12 3.55 7.79
C TYR A 465 3.20 5.05 8.10
N PHE A 466 4.27 5.70 7.65
CA PHE A 466 4.55 7.12 7.88
C PHE A 466 4.11 7.99 6.70
N TYR A 467 3.40 9.07 7.01
CA TYR A 467 2.96 10.11 6.07
C TYR A 467 3.46 11.47 6.55
N VAL A 468 4.24 12.16 5.72
CA VAL A 468 4.85 13.44 6.05
C VAL A 468 4.29 14.56 5.17
N LEU A 469 3.91 15.68 5.77
CA LEU A 469 3.36 16.86 5.07
C LEU A 469 3.95 18.16 5.65
N PRO A 470 4.68 18.97 4.86
CA PRO A 470 5.16 20.26 5.33
C PRO A 470 4.06 21.33 5.33
N PHE A 471 4.28 22.34 6.16
CA PHE A 471 3.51 23.57 6.30
C PHE A 471 4.44 24.78 6.17
N ASN A 472 3.88 25.95 5.91
CA ASN A 472 4.60 27.21 5.93
C ASN A 472 4.97 27.61 7.38
N ASP A 473 4.07 27.39 8.32
CA ASP A 473 4.28 27.51 9.77
C ASP A 473 3.35 26.50 10.49
N ALA A 474 3.86 25.30 10.74
CA ALA A 474 3.08 24.19 11.28
C ALA A 474 2.36 24.52 12.62
N PRO A 475 3.02 25.09 13.64
CA PRO A 475 2.38 25.47 14.90
C PRO A 475 1.21 26.46 14.77
N VAL A 476 1.28 27.38 13.80
CA VAL A 476 0.26 28.41 13.55
C VAL A 476 -0.83 27.89 12.64
N GLU A 477 -0.48 27.41 11.44
CA GLU A 477 -1.43 27.02 10.40
C GLU A 477 -2.36 25.89 10.86
N LYS A 478 -1.89 24.96 11.70
CA LYS A 478 -2.77 23.89 12.20
C LYS A 478 -3.99 24.40 12.96
N LYS A 479 -3.86 25.55 13.63
CA LYS A 479 -4.95 26.20 14.36
C LYS A 479 -5.82 27.02 13.42
N GLU A 480 -5.20 27.80 12.54
CA GLU A 480 -5.89 28.66 11.58
C GLU A 480 -6.77 27.85 10.63
N ILE A 481 -6.25 26.76 10.06
CA ILE A 481 -7.00 25.87 9.16
C ILE A 481 -8.28 25.34 9.81
N ILE A 482 -8.18 24.86 11.06
CA ILE A 482 -9.35 24.35 11.80
C ILE A 482 -10.31 25.50 12.15
N GLN A 483 -9.79 26.64 12.60
CA GLN A 483 -10.61 27.80 12.93
C GLN A 483 -11.39 28.32 11.71
N ASP A 484 -10.77 28.40 10.55
CA ASP A 484 -11.40 28.77 9.28
C ASP A 484 -12.53 27.80 8.91
N MET A 485 -12.26 26.50 9.01
CA MET A 485 -13.27 25.47 8.77
C MET A 485 -14.47 25.60 9.71
N LEU A 486 -14.23 25.87 11.01
CA LEU A 486 -15.28 25.98 12.02
C LEU A 486 -16.10 27.29 11.95
N THR A 487 -15.54 28.34 11.33
CA THR A 487 -16.19 29.64 11.17
C THR A 487 -16.86 29.83 9.81
N GLY A 488 -16.70 28.86 8.90
CA GLY A 488 -17.24 28.93 7.54
C GLY A 488 -16.41 29.85 6.62
N GLY A 489 -15.22 30.25 7.05
CA GLY A 489 -14.27 31.04 6.27
C GLY A 489 -13.57 30.18 5.22
N VAL A 490 -14.22 29.92 4.10
CA VAL A 490 -13.51 29.46 2.89
C VAL A 490 -13.16 30.70 2.07
N SER A 491 -12.21 31.50 2.56
CA SER A 491 -11.61 32.60 1.78
C SER A 491 -10.41 32.12 0.98
#